data_AF-A0A7R9WVC0-F1
#
_entry.id   AF-A0A7R9WVC0-F1
#
_cell.length_a   1.000
_cell.length_b   1.000
_cell.length_c   1.000
_cell.angle_alpha   90.00
_cell.angle_beta   90.00
_cell.angle_gamma   90.00
#
_symmetry.space_group_name_H-M   'P 1'
#
loop_
_entity.id
_entity.type
_entity.pdbx_description
1 polymer ?
#
loop_
_entity_poly.entity_id
_entity_poly.type
_entity_poly.pdbx_seq_one_letter_code
_entity_poly.pdbx_strand_id
1 'polypeptide(L)'
;MDIETQKTAIAVTSPEPMTVVTGAQPASEYPVDQPDEHKPSSMGIDNIPMHDQPKMGAKCCGCCCDFRRAVIVVAIISIVLSFIAFLVAVSDGDSSETWAYDSSEEDFVNAYNDEMRTTGIVVNLFDILFAAGALAGAIHYNKTLVAIYVVWEFLAFIIVAAKSRKAVEDAEDETGTDVDTHDTTYVIWLIFLMLWVYPSVGFVMEVHKGIMSRETYPREEFSCCCINNRNIRNPQY
;
A
#
# COMPACT_ATOMS: atom_id res chain seq x y z
N MET A 1 12.27 -19.98 -51.72
CA MET A 1 11.09 -19.90 -50.85
C MET A 1 11.15 -18.50 -50.27
N ASP A 2 10.56 -17.56 -51.01
CA ASP A 2 10.78 -16.12 -50.85
C ASP A 2 9.82 -15.58 -49.79
N ILE A 3 10.37 -14.96 -48.74
CA ILE A 3 9.62 -14.35 -47.66
C ILE A 3 9.40 -12.89 -48.04
N GLU A 4 8.17 -12.60 -48.46
CA GLU A 4 7.70 -11.29 -48.88
C GLU A 4 7.41 -10.41 -47.65
N THR A 5 8.22 -9.38 -47.48
CA THR A 5 8.17 -8.43 -46.35
C THR A 5 7.00 -7.46 -46.48
N GLN A 6 5.88 -7.71 -45.79
CA GLN A 6 4.80 -6.72 -45.66
C GLN A 6 5.21 -5.57 -44.73
N LYS A 7 5.43 -4.39 -45.33
CA LYS A 7 5.55 -3.12 -44.60
C LYS A 7 4.16 -2.54 -44.36
N THR A 8 3.64 -2.71 -43.15
CA THR A 8 2.41 -2.06 -42.70
C THR A 8 2.76 -0.65 -42.20
N ALA A 9 2.34 0.38 -42.95
CA ALA A 9 2.46 1.77 -42.54
C ALA A 9 1.41 2.08 -41.47
N ILE A 10 1.85 2.26 -40.22
CA ILE A 10 1.01 2.72 -39.12
C ILE A 10 0.98 4.25 -39.17
N ALA A 11 -0.19 4.82 -39.45
CA ALA A 11 -0.42 6.25 -39.40
C ALA A 11 -0.40 6.72 -37.93
N VAL A 12 0.65 7.46 -37.57
CA VAL A 12 0.78 8.12 -36.27
C VAL A 12 -0.11 9.36 -36.27
N THR A 13 -1.28 9.25 -35.64
CA THR A 13 -2.11 10.41 -35.31
C THR A 13 -1.51 11.15 -34.12
N SER A 14 -1.18 12.43 -34.34
CA SER A 14 -0.64 13.36 -33.34
C SER A 14 -1.55 13.42 -32.09
N PRO A 15 -1.02 13.23 -30.88
CA PRO A 15 -1.81 13.44 -29.66
C PRO A 15 -2.14 14.92 -29.50
N GLU A 16 -3.39 15.21 -29.13
CA GLU A 16 -3.85 16.54 -28.74
C GLU A 16 -3.13 16.99 -27.46
N PRO A 17 -2.84 18.30 -27.30
CA PRO A 17 -2.18 18.82 -26.12
C PRO A 17 -3.10 18.68 -24.90
N MET A 18 -2.72 17.81 -23.96
CA MET A 18 -3.31 17.76 -22.63
C MET A 18 -3.04 19.08 -21.91
N THR A 19 -4.10 19.86 -21.70
CA THR A 19 -4.11 21.02 -20.81
C THR A 19 -3.91 20.51 -19.39
N VAL A 20 -2.67 20.58 -18.91
CA VAL A 20 -2.34 20.33 -17.51
C VAL A 20 -3.01 21.42 -16.68
N VAL A 21 -4.15 21.10 -16.06
CA VAL A 21 -4.76 21.93 -15.03
C VAL A 21 -3.90 21.76 -13.78
N THR A 22 -2.85 22.57 -13.66
CA THR A 22 -2.08 22.75 -12.43
C THR A 22 -2.92 23.53 -11.42
N GLY A 23 -3.93 22.86 -10.87
CA GLY A 23 -4.64 23.31 -9.67
C GLY A 23 -3.75 23.14 -8.45
N ALA A 24 -2.64 23.88 -8.39
CA ALA A 24 -1.90 24.07 -7.15
C ALA A 24 -2.83 24.81 -6.19
N GLN A 25 -3.49 24.06 -5.30
CA GLN A 25 -4.11 24.69 -4.14
C GLN A 25 -2.99 25.43 -3.39
N PRO A 26 -3.15 26.73 -3.11
CA PRO A 26 -2.17 27.46 -2.33
C PRO A 26 -2.00 26.69 -1.02
N ALA A 27 -0.75 26.36 -0.69
CA ALA A 27 -0.39 25.88 0.63
C ALA A 27 -1.01 26.87 1.61
N SER A 28 -2.00 26.43 2.38
CA SER A 28 -2.53 27.24 3.46
C SER A 28 -1.38 27.44 4.42
N GLU A 29 -0.82 28.64 4.35
CA GLU A 29 0.11 29.21 5.30
C GLU A 29 -0.49 28.96 6.68
N TYR A 30 0.03 27.97 7.40
CA TYR A 30 -0.32 27.77 8.79
C TYR A 30 0.21 29.01 9.51
N PRO A 31 -0.66 29.83 10.13
CA PRO A 31 -0.23 31.04 10.78
C PRO A 31 0.83 30.69 11.82
N VAL A 32 2.01 31.27 11.65
CA VAL A 32 3.07 31.29 12.66
C VAL A 32 2.48 31.86 13.94
N ASP A 33 2.68 31.14 15.04
CA ASP A 33 2.23 31.42 16.41
C ASP A 33 2.06 32.92 16.68
N GLN A 34 0.80 33.38 16.64
CA GLN A 34 0.42 34.64 17.28
C GLN A 34 0.26 34.38 18.78
N PRO A 35 0.91 35.19 19.64
CA PRO A 35 0.80 35.05 21.09
C PRO A 35 -0.62 35.38 21.56
N ASP A 36 -1.31 34.36 22.07
CA ASP A 36 -2.43 34.40 23.02
C ASP A 36 -3.42 35.58 22.90
N GLU A 37 -4.02 35.77 21.73
CA GLU A 37 -5.11 36.74 21.55
C GLU A 37 -6.46 36.02 21.52
N HIS A 38 -7.17 36.12 22.65
CA HIS A 38 -8.61 35.97 22.82
C HIS A 38 -9.23 34.74 22.12
N LYS A 39 -9.20 33.59 22.80
CA LYS A 39 -10.02 32.41 22.47
C LYS A 39 -11.49 32.88 22.34
N PRO A 40 -12.06 33.00 21.13
CA PRO A 40 -13.44 33.46 20.98
C PRO A 40 -14.31 32.45 21.74
N SER A 41 -15.16 32.97 22.63
CA SER A 41 -16.07 32.17 23.42
C SER A 41 -16.78 31.17 22.50
N SER A 42 -16.65 29.88 22.79
CA SER A 42 -17.19 28.74 22.05
C SER A 42 -18.72 28.67 22.00
N MET A 43 -19.41 29.80 22.19
CA MET A 43 -20.84 29.93 22.46
C MET A 43 -21.75 29.72 21.24
N GLY A 44 -21.29 29.07 20.17
CA GLY A 44 -22.13 28.85 18.98
C GLY A 44 -21.85 27.62 18.13
N ILE A 45 -20.76 26.88 18.34
CA ILE A 45 -20.43 25.71 17.49
C ILE A 45 -21.17 24.45 17.95
N ASP A 46 -21.57 24.37 19.23
CA ASP A 46 -22.24 23.20 19.80
C ASP A 46 -23.63 22.90 19.19
N ASN A 47 -24.18 23.83 18.41
CA ASN A 47 -25.47 23.65 17.74
C ASN A 47 -25.38 23.33 16.24
N ILE A 48 -24.18 23.25 15.65
CA ILE A 48 -24.02 22.84 14.25
C ILE A 48 -24.05 21.31 14.20
N PRO A 49 -25.03 20.70 13.48
CA PRO A 49 -25.08 19.26 13.30
C PRO A 49 -23.71 18.71 12.83
N MET A 50 -23.30 17.55 13.34
CA MET A 50 -21.98 16.97 13.00
C MET A 50 -21.73 16.79 11.49
N HIS A 51 -22.77 16.68 10.68
CA HIS A 51 -22.66 16.55 9.22
C HIS A 51 -22.32 17.87 8.51
N ASP A 52 -22.55 19.01 9.16
CA ASP A 52 -22.28 20.35 8.63
C ASP A 52 -20.93 20.90 9.09
N GLN A 53 -20.26 20.21 10.01
CA GLN A 53 -18.93 20.61 10.47
C GLN A 53 -17.87 20.35 9.39
N PRO A 54 -16.87 21.25 9.22
CA PRO A 54 -15.81 21.05 8.25
C PRO A 54 -14.98 19.81 8.60
N LYS A 55 -14.53 19.11 7.55
CA LYS A 55 -13.65 17.94 7.67
C LYS A 55 -12.38 18.29 8.45
N MET A 56 -12.04 17.49 9.46
CA MET A 56 -10.80 17.66 10.22
C MET A 56 -9.70 16.68 9.80
N GLY A 57 -10.06 15.51 9.26
CA GLY A 57 -9.11 14.50 8.80
C GLY A 57 -8.38 14.86 7.51
N ALA A 58 -7.12 14.45 7.42
CA ALA A 58 -6.35 14.55 6.19
C ALA A 58 -6.93 13.60 5.11
N LYS A 59 -6.52 13.80 3.85
CA LYS A 59 -6.97 12.97 2.71
C LYS A 59 -5.85 12.00 2.36
N CYS A 60 -6.18 10.72 2.20
CA CYS A 60 -5.21 9.71 1.78
C CYS A 60 -4.92 9.82 0.28
N CYS A 61 -3.66 10.02 -0.12
CA CYS A 61 -3.20 10.01 -1.52
C CYS A 61 -3.81 11.09 -2.44
N GLY A 62 -4.33 12.19 -1.89
CA GLY A 62 -4.93 13.28 -2.66
C GLY A 62 -6.28 12.95 -3.33
N CYS A 63 -6.59 11.66 -3.51
CA CYS A 63 -7.93 11.17 -3.77
C CYS A 63 -8.72 11.17 -2.44
N CYS A 64 -10.01 11.49 -2.48
CA CYS A 64 -10.77 11.90 -1.29
C CYS A 64 -11.09 10.79 -0.27
N CYS A 65 -10.32 9.71 -0.23
CA CYS A 65 -10.54 8.58 0.65
C CYS A 65 -10.08 8.89 2.07
N ASP A 66 -10.91 8.47 3.03
CA ASP A 66 -10.62 8.43 4.45
C ASP A 66 -9.56 7.34 4.72
N PHE A 67 -8.58 7.62 5.59
CA PHE A 67 -7.51 6.68 5.93
C PHE A 67 -8.04 5.33 6.44
N ARG A 68 -9.15 5.30 7.19
CA ARG A 68 -9.79 4.05 7.64
C ARG A 68 -10.22 3.18 6.46
N ARG A 69 -10.89 3.79 5.47
CA ARG A 69 -11.36 3.05 4.28
C ARG A 69 -10.17 2.56 3.45
N ALA A 70 -9.13 3.38 3.33
CA ALA A 70 -7.90 2.99 2.65
C ALA A 70 -7.23 1.78 3.33
N VAL A 71 -7.11 1.78 4.67
CA VAL A 71 -6.56 0.64 5.43
C VAL A 71 -7.39 -0.63 5.24
N ILE A 72 -8.72 -0.53 5.24
CA ILE A 72 -9.60 -1.68 4.99
C ILE A 72 -9.34 -2.28 3.60
N VAL A 73 -9.24 -1.43 2.57
CA VAL A 73 -8.98 -1.88 1.20
C VAL A 73 -7.59 -2.52 1.09
N VAL A 74 -6.56 -1.87 1.63
CA VAL A 74 -5.18 -2.39 1.60
C VAL A 74 -5.06 -3.71 2.36
N ALA A 75 -5.69 -3.83 3.52
CA ALA A 75 -5.68 -5.08 4.30
C ALA A 75 -6.37 -6.23 3.54
N ILE A 76 -7.50 -5.98 2.87
CA ILE A 76 -8.17 -6.99 2.04
C ILE A 76 -7.28 -7.42 0.87
N ILE A 77 -6.66 -6.47 0.16
CA ILE A 77 -5.75 -6.80 -0.95
C ILE A 77 -4.56 -7.61 -0.45
N SER A 78 -3.97 -7.22 0.70
CA SER A 78 -2.85 -7.95 1.32
C SER A 78 -3.24 -9.38 1.65
N ILE A 79 -4.40 -9.62 2.30
CA ILE A 79 -4.90 -10.97 2.59
C ILE A 79 -5.03 -11.80 1.30
N VAL A 80 -5.58 -11.23 0.22
CA VAL A 80 -5.77 -11.95 -1.04
C VAL A 80 -4.42 -12.28 -1.70
N LEU A 81 -3.51 -11.32 -1.79
CA LEU A 81 -2.19 -11.53 -2.40
C LEU A 81 -1.36 -12.54 -1.60
N SER A 82 -1.34 -12.43 -0.28
CA SER A 82 -0.59 -13.34 0.60
C SER A 82 -1.20 -14.74 0.63
N PHE A 83 -2.53 -14.86 0.47
CA PHE A 83 -3.17 -16.15 0.27
C PHE A 83 -2.79 -16.79 -1.07
N ILE A 84 -2.77 -16.03 -2.17
CA ILE A 84 -2.31 -16.53 -3.47
C ILE A 84 -0.84 -16.95 -3.40
N ALA A 85 0.03 -16.12 -2.83
CA ALA A 85 1.44 -16.42 -2.65
C ALA A 85 1.66 -17.66 -1.78
N PHE A 86 0.87 -17.83 -0.71
CA PHE A 86 0.85 -19.04 0.10
C PHE A 86 0.46 -20.28 -0.71
N LEU A 87 -0.59 -20.21 -1.52
CA LEU A 87 -1.00 -21.33 -2.36
C LEU A 87 0.08 -21.72 -3.37
N VAL A 88 0.73 -20.74 -3.99
CA VAL A 88 1.86 -20.97 -4.91
C VAL A 88 3.04 -21.63 -4.20
N ALA A 89 3.38 -21.15 -2.98
CA ALA A 89 4.47 -21.71 -2.21
C ALA A 89 4.18 -23.13 -1.69
N VAL A 90 2.92 -23.47 -1.43
CA VAL A 90 2.53 -24.80 -0.94
C VAL A 90 2.28 -25.80 -2.06
N SER A 91 1.77 -25.38 -3.22
CA SER A 91 1.65 -26.28 -4.35
C SER A 91 3.03 -26.76 -4.76
N ASP A 92 3.32 -28.05 -4.57
CA ASP A 92 4.45 -28.78 -5.15
C ASP A 92 4.28 -28.80 -6.68
N GLY A 93 4.30 -27.63 -7.30
CA GLY A 93 4.28 -27.51 -8.73
C GLY A 93 5.62 -27.99 -9.24
N ASP A 94 5.66 -29.22 -9.73
CA ASP A 94 6.58 -29.77 -10.75
C ASP A 94 6.72 -28.86 -12.01
N SER A 95 6.36 -27.58 -11.94
CA SER A 95 6.55 -26.56 -12.98
C SER A 95 8.02 -26.18 -13.19
N SER A 96 8.98 -26.97 -12.69
CA SER A 96 10.37 -26.92 -13.12
C SER A 96 10.58 -27.50 -14.53
N GLU A 97 9.55 -27.59 -15.39
CA GLU A 97 9.75 -27.53 -16.84
C GLU A 97 10.21 -26.13 -17.32
N THR A 98 10.91 -25.38 -16.47
CA THR A 98 11.51 -24.09 -16.80
C THR A 98 12.89 -24.35 -17.43
N TRP A 99 12.90 -24.65 -18.73
CA TRP A 99 14.00 -24.38 -19.67
C TRP A 99 15.44 -24.56 -19.14
N ALA A 100 15.73 -25.66 -18.44
CA ALA A 100 17.07 -25.93 -17.92
C ALA A 100 18.08 -25.97 -19.08
N TYR A 101 18.81 -24.86 -19.22
CA TYR A 101 19.97 -24.75 -20.07
C TYR A 101 21.16 -25.00 -19.14
N ASP A 102 21.79 -26.16 -19.33
CA ASP A 102 22.92 -26.72 -18.60
C ASP A 102 22.64 -27.32 -17.20
N SER A 103 23.05 -28.57 -17.02
CA SER A 103 22.71 -29.42 -15.87
C SER A 103 23.47 -29.08 -14.58
N SER A 104 24.45 -28.16 -14.62
CA SER A 104 25.22 -27.76 -13.44
C SER A 104 24.50 -26.75 -12.55
N GLU A 105 23.42 -26.11 -13.02
CA GLU A 105 22.66 -25.13 -12.23
C GLU A 105 21.51 -25.75 -11.43
N GLU A 106 21.20 -27.04 -11.62
CA GLU A 106 20.02 -27.68 -11.05
C GLU A 106 20.10 -27.82 -9.51
N ASP A 107 21.24 -28.25 -8.98
CA ASP A 107 21.44 -28.40 -7.52
C ASP A 107 21.35 -27.05 -6.80
N PHE A 108 21.91 -25.99 -7.40
CA PHE A 108 21.85 -24.62 -6.88
C PHE A 108 20.41 -24.09 -6.83
N VAL A 109 19.67 -24.19 -7.94
CA VAL A 109 18.28 -23.75 -8.03
C VAL A 109 17.40 -24.47 -7.03
N ASN A 110 17.64 -25.77 -6.80
CA ASN A 110 16.89 -26.57 -5.84
C ASN A 110 17.14 -26.14 -4.39
N ALA A 111 18.40 -25.90 -3.99
CA ALA A 111 18.74 -25.43 -2.65
C ALA A 111 18.19 -24.01 -2.37
N TYR A 112 18.32 -23.11 -3.35
CA TYR A 112 17.77 -21.75 -3.28
C TYR A 112 16.24 -21.78 -3.10
N ASN A 113 15.56 -22.59 -3.92
CA ASN A 113 14.11 -22.70 -3.89
C ASN A 113 13.61 -23.28 -2.56
N ASP A 114 14.29 -24.27 -1.97
CA ASP A 114 13.84 -24.89 -0.71
C ASP A 114 13.88 -23.90 0.48
N GLU A 115 14.97 -23.14 0.62
CA GLU A 115 15.09 -22.15 1.70
C GLU A 115 14.11 -20.97 1.51
N MET A 116 13.97 -20.47 0.27
CA MET A 116 13.04 -19.40 -0.06
C MET A 116 11.58 -19.83 0.10
N ARG A 117 11.26 -21.05 -0.28
CA ARG A 117 9.92 -21.62 -0.15
C ARG A 117 9.51 -21.72 1.31
N THR A 118 10.38 -22.31 2.15
CA THR A 118 10.10 -22.44 3.59
C THR A 118 9.90 -21.06 4.23
N THR A 119 10.77 -20.10 3.92
CA THR A 119 10.66 -18.71 4.40
C THR A 119 9.36 -18.07 3.93
N GLY A 120 9.03 -18.21 2.64
CA GLY A 120 7.84 -17.65 2.02
C GLY A 120 6.55 -18.18 2.64
N ILE A 121 6.46 -19.47 2.94
CA ILE A 121 5.29 -20.07 3.61
C ILE A 121 5.08 -19.41 4.98
N VAL A 122 6.15 -19.30 5.78
CA VAL A 122 6.06 -18.73 7.14
C VAL A 122 5.69 -17.26 7.08
N VAL A 123 6.34 -16.46 6.23
CA VAL A 123 6.06 -15.03 6.10
C VAL A 123 4.62 -14.78 5.66
N ASN A 124 4.12 -15.49 4.65
CA ASN A 124 2.75 -15.32 4.16
C ASN A 124 1.69 -15.70 5.22
N LEU A 125 1.93 -16.73 6.04
CA LEU A 125 1.01 -17.09 7.13
C LEU A 125 0.86 -15.97 8.16
N PHE A 126 1.98 -15.40 8.59
CA PHE A 126 1.96 -14.26 9.50
C PHE A 126 1.38 -13.02 8.84
N ASP A 127 1.65 -12.81 7.55
CA ASP A 127 1.10 -11.68 6.82
C ASP A 127 -0.42 -11.69 6.77
N ILE A 128 -1.03 -12.85 6.47
CA ILE A 128 -2.48 -13.04 6.53
C ILE A 128 -3.01 -12.72 7.95
N LEU A 129 -2.32 -13.20 8.99
CA LEU A 129 -2.71 -12.98 10.39
C LEU A 129 -2.67 -11.49 10.76
N PHE A 130 -1.57 -10.80 10.46
CA PHE A 130 -1.40 -9.39 10.81
C PHE A 130 -2.27 -8.47 9.94
N ALA A 131 -2.46 -8.79 8.65
CA ALA A 131 -3.38 -8.06 7.79
C ALA A 131 -4.84 -8.22 8.26
N ALA A 132 -5.26 -9.41 8.72
CA ALA A 132 -6.56 -9.60 9.36
C ALA A 132 -6.67 -8.79 10.67
N GLY A 133 -5.59 -8.71 11.45
CA GLY A 133 -5.47 -7.85 12.62
C GLY A 133 -5.63 -6.36 12.29
N ALA A 134 -4.99 -5.89 11.21
CA ALA A 134 -5.13 -4.51 10.73
C ALA A 134 -6.55 -4.22 10.24
N LEU A 135 -7.18 -5.17 9.55
CA LEU A 135 -8.58 -5.06 9.13
C LEU A 135 -9.52 -4.91 10.34
N ALA A 136 -9.38 -5.79 11.33
CA ALA A 136 -10.13 -5.68 12.58
C ALA A 136 -9.83 -4.36 13.33
N GLY A 137 -8.57 -3.96 13.35
CA GLY A 137 -8.11 -2.70 13.95
C GLY A 137 -8.76 -1.48 13.30
N ALA A 138 -8.85 -1.44 11.97
CA ALA A 138 -9.50 -0.37 11.23
C ALA A 138 -11.01 -0.32 11.45
N ILE A 139 -11.66 -1.48 11.57
CA ILE A 139 -13.10 -1.57 11.87
C ILE A 139 -13.40 -1.03 13.28
N HIS A 140 -12.56 -1.39 14.26
CA HIS A 140 -12.75 -1.06 15.68
C HIS A 140 -12.03 0.20 16.17
N TYR A 141 -11.36 0.96 15.29
CA TYR A 141 -10.53 2.11 15.67
C TYR A 141 -9.41 1.75 16.67
N ASN A 142 -8.90 0.52 16.60
CA ASN A 142 -7.79 0.07 17.44
C ASN A 142 -6.46 0.34 16.75
N LYS A 143 -5.85 1.47 17.09
CA LYS A 143 -4.54 1.91 16.55
C LYS A 143 -3.41 0.91 16.81
N THR A 144 -3.47 0.15 17.91
CA THR A 144 -2.40 -0.79 18.27
C THR A 144 -2.34 -1.97 17.29
N LEU A 145 -3.49 -2.52 16.89
CA LEU A 145 -3.52 -3.63 15.92
C LEU A 145 -3.00 -3.20 14.55
N VAL A 146 -3.39 -2.02 14.08
CA VAL A 146 -2.89 -1.49 12.79
C VAL A 146 -1.39 -1.15 12.87
N ALA A 147 -0.91 -0.61 14.00
CA ALA A 147 0.51 -0.32 14.19
C ALA A 147 1.37 -1.59 14.22
N ILE A 148 0.89 -2.67 14.84
CA ILE A 148 1.60 -3.96 14.85
C ILE A 148 1.77 -4.50 13.42
N TYR A 149 0.72 -4.40 12.58
CA TYR A 149 0.81 -4.77 11.18
C TYR A 149 1.87 -3.95 10.41
N VAL A 150 1.92 -2.64 10.64
CA VAL A 150 2.97 -1.78 10.05
C VAL A 150 4.38 -2.25 10.44
N VAL A 151 4.60 -2.57 11.72
CA VAL A 151 5.90 -3.09 12.19
C VAL A 151 6.22 -4.44 11.55
N TRP A 152 5.22 -5.32 11.43
CA TRP A 152 5.37 -6.62 10.79
C TRP A 152 5.84 -6.50 9.33
N GLU A 153 5.23 -5.60 8.54
CA GLU A 153 5.59 -5.38 7.14
C GLU A 153 7.08 -5.00 6.96
N PHE A 154 7.62 -4.14 7.82
CA PHE A 154 9.06 -3.84 7.81
C PHE A 154 9.92 -5.02 8.24
N LEU A 155 9.50 -5.81 9.24
CA LEU A 155 10.21 -7.01 9.66
C LEU A 155 10.23 -8.08 8.57
N ALA A 156 9.10 -8.31 7.90
CA ALA A 156 8.98 -9.23 6.78
C ALA A 156 9.92 -8.83 5.64
N PHE A 157 9.95 -7.54 5.27
CA PHE A 157 10.89 -7.03 4.27
C PHE A 157 12.35 -7.31 4.65
N ILE A 158 12.75 -7.06 5.91
CA ILE A 158 14.11 -7.31 6.38
C ILE A 158 14.45 -8.81 6.33
N ILE A 159 13.54 -9.68 6.75
CA ILE A 159 13.74 -11.13 6.74
C ILE A 159 13.96 -11.62 5.29
N VAL A 160 13.07 -11.23 4.38
CA VAL A 160 13.16 -11.63 2.97
C VAL A 160 14.44 -11.11 2.33
N ALA A 161 14.78 -9.83 2.55
CA ALA A 161 15.99 -9.22 2.00
C ALA A 161 17.29 -9.85 2.54
N ALA A 162 17.32 -10.20 3.83
CA ALA A 162 18.47 -10.87 4.44
C ALA A 162 18.65 -12.29 3.89
N LYS A 163 17.55 -13.03 3.74
CA LYS A 163 17.57 -14.36 3.14
C LYS A 163 17.99 -14.32 1.68
N SER A 164 17.46 -13.39 0.89
CA SER A 164 17.79 -13.29 -0.54
C SER A 164 19.25 -12.91 -0.75
N ARG A 165 19.82 -12.03 0.09
CA ARG A 165 21.25 -11.73 0.05
C ARG A 165 22.11 -12.95 0.38
N LYS A 166 21.82 -13.64 1.48
CA LYS A 166 22.56 -14.85 1.87
C LYS A 166 22.53 -15.90 0.75
N ALA A 167 21.37 -16.09 0.13
CA ALA A 167 21.20 -17.08 -0.91
C ALA A 167 21.93 -16.71 -2.23
N VAL A 168 22.17 -15.42 -2.48
CA VAL A 168 23.05 -14.97 -3.58
C VAL A 168 24.52 -15.16 -3.20
N GLU A 169 24.93 -14.78 -1.99
CA GLU A 169 26.31 -14.96 -1.53
C GLU A 169 26.73 -16.45 -1.60
N ASP A 170 25.85 -17.34 -1.13
CA ASP A 170 26.04 -18.79 -1.21
C ASP A 170 26.16 -19.27 -2.69
N ALA A 171 25.51 -18.58 -3.64
CA ALA A 171 25.57 -18.86 -5.08
C ALA A 171 26.90 -18.44 -5.72
N GLU A 172 27.37 -17.24 -5.36
CA GLU A 172 28.61 -16.66 -5.88
C GLU A 172 29.81 -17.50 -5.44
N ASP A 173 29.81 -17.95 -4.17
CA ASP A 173 30.85 -18.81 -3.62
C ASP A 173 30.94 -20.17 -4.36
N GLU A 174 29.82 -20.69 -4.86
CA GLU A 174 29.77 -21.98 -5.58
C GLU A 174 30.12 -21.84 -7.07
N THR A 175 29.61 -20.80 -7.73
CA THR A 175 29.77 -20.59 -9.18
C THR A 175 31.06 -19.85 -9.56
N GLY A 176 31.61 -19.06 -8.65
CA GLY A 176 32.74 -18.16 -8.91
C GLY A 176 32.42 -17.04 -9.91
N THR A 177 31.15 -16.83 -10.23
CA THR A 177 30.69 -15.71 -11.06
C THR A 177 30.20 -14.60 -10.16
N ASP A 178 30.75 -13.39 -10.31
CA ASP A 178 30.21 -12.19 -9.67
C ASP A 178 28.80 -11.94 -10.22
N VAL A 179 27.77 -12.23 -9.43
CA VAL A 179 26.39 -11.95 -9.79
C VAL A 179 26.13 -10.52 -9.33
N ASP A 180 26.19 -9.56 -10.28
CA ASP A 180 25.85 -8.16 -9.99
C ASP A 180 24.41 -8.06 -9.48
N THR A 181 24.27 -8.17 -8.16
CA THR A 181 22.98 -8.18 -7.51
C THR A 181 22.46 -6.77 -7.55
N HIS A 182 21.44 -6.54 -8.38
CA HIS A 182 20.83 -5.24 -8.51
C HIS A 182 20.22 -4.78 -7.17
N ASP A 183 21.01 -4.07 -6.36
CA ASP A 183 20.58 -3.34 -5.16
C ASP A 183 19.36 -2.44 -5.45
N THR A 184 19.23 -2.01 -6.70
CA THR A 184 18.07 -1.31 -7.27
C THR A 184 16.74 -2.01 -6.97
N THR A 185 16.70 -3.34 -6.97
CA THR A 185 15.47 -4.12 -6.71
C THR A 185 14.96 -3.90 -5.29
N TYR A 186 15.83 -3.92 -4.28
CA TYR A 186 15.46 -3.67 -2.89
C TYR A 186 14.97 -2.24 -2.68
N VAL A 187 15.58 -1.27 -3.36
CA VAL A 187 15.16 0.14 -3.29
C VAL A 187 13.75 0.31 -3.87
N ILE A 188 13.47 -0.30 -5.01
CA ILE A 188 12.13 -0.28 -5.62
C ILE A 188 11.11 -0.91 -4.66
N TRP A 189 11.40 -2.09 -4.10
CA TRP A 189 10.52 -2.75 -3.13
C TRP A 189 10.28 -1.91 -1.88
N LEU A 190 11.30 -1.22 -1.37
CA LEU A 190 11.16 -0.33 -0.22
C LEU A 190 10.23 0.85 -0.52
N ILE A 191 10.29 1.43 -1.74
CA ILE A 191 9.36 2.48 -2.16
C ILE A 191 7.92 1.97 -2.19
N PHE A 192 7.70 0.78 -2.76
CA PHE A 192 6.38 0.14 -2.76
C PHE A 192 5.87 -0.13 -1.35
N LEU A 193 6.72 -0.63 -0.45
CA LEU A 193 6.40 -0.85 0.96
C LEU A 193 5.96 0.45 1.64
N MET A 194 6.69 1.55 1.44
CA MET A 194 6.36 2.85 2.04
C MET A 194 5.00 3.37 1.54
N LEU A 195 4.70 3.19 0.25
CA LEU A 195 3.39 3.52 -0.31
C LEU A 195 2.27 2.63 0.22
N TRP A 196 2.56 1.34 0.45
CA TRP A 196 1.60 0.35 0.97
C TRP A 196 1.24 0.62 2.43
N VAL A 197 2.23 0.96 3.24
CA VAL A 197 2.10 1.22 4.68
C VAL A 197 1.56 2.63 4.98
N TYR A 198 1.73 3.58 4.05
CA TYR A 198 1.27 4.97 4.19
C TYR A 198 -0.16 5.13 4.77
N PRO A 199 -1.21 4.47 4.23
CA PRO A 199 -2.56 4.61 4.77
C PRO A 199 -2.69 4.11 6.21
N SER A 200 -1.99 3.04 6.57
CA SER A 200 -1.98 2.46 7.92
C SER A 200 -1.33 3.41 8.93
N VAL A 201 -0.22 4.05 8.56
CA VAL A 201 0.42 5.06 9.41
C VAL A 201 -0.47 6.29 9.58
N GLY A 202 -1.07 6.79 8.49
CA GLY A 202 -2.00 7.92 8.54
C GLY A 202 -3.19 7.65 9.46
N PHE A 203 -3.80 6.47 9.34
CA PHE A 203 -4.89 6.04 10.22
C PHE A 203 -4.46 6.01 11.70
N VAL A 204 -3.31 5.41 12.02
CA VAL A 204 -2.79 5.35 13.39
C VAL A 204 -2.60 6.75 13.97
N MET A 205 -2.06 7.68 13.18
CA MET A 205 -1.85 9.07 13.60
C MET A 205 -3.17 9.81 13.84
N GLU A 206 -4.17 9.65 12.97
CA GLU A 206 -5.48 10.30 13.12
C GLU A 206 -6.28 9.78 14.32
N VAL A 207 -6.25 8.46 14.54
CA VAL A 207 -6.86 7.84 15.72
C VAL A 207 -6.13 8.26 16.99
N HIS A 208 -4.80 8.36 16.95
CA HIS A 208 -4.02 8.81 18.10
C HIS A 208 -4.34 10.26 18.50
N LYS A 209 -4.53 11.15 17.52
CA LYS A 209 -4.89 12.56 17.73
C LYS A 209 -6.35 12.76 18.14
N GLY A 210 -7.18 11.72 18.16
CA GLY A 210 -8.61 11.81 18.43
C GLY A 210 -9.41 12.50 17.30
N ILE A 211 -8.78 12.73 16.14
CA ILE A 211 -9.47 13.28 14.96
C ILE A 211 -10.47 12.24 14.47
N MET A 212 -10.05 10.97 14.45
CA MET A 212 -10.84 9.85 14.01
C MET A 212 -11.14 8.89 15.16
N SER A 213 -12.40 8.83 15.57
CA SER A 213 -12.92 7.92 16.58
C SER A 213 -14.32 7.47 16.15
N ARG A 214 -14.90 6.49 16.85
CA ARG A 214 -16.27 6.04 16.57
C ARG A 214 -17.30 7.18 16.71
N GLU A 215 -17.06 8.11 17.62
CA GLU A 215 -17.96 9.24 17.89
C GLU A 215 -17.77 10.37 16.86
N THR A 216 -16.54 10.61 16.40
CA THR A 216 -16.25 11.68 15.43
C THR A 216 -16.39 11.24 13.97
N TYR A 217 -16.47 9.94 13.70
CA TYR A 217 -16.51 9.40 12.33
C TYR A 217 -17.69 9.85 11.47
N PRO A 218 -18.93 10.03 11.98
CA PRO A 218 -20.03 10.46 11.14
C PRO A 218 -19.78 11.81 10.45
N ARG A 219 -18.92 12.68 11.02
CA ARG A 219 -18.47 13.91 10.35
C ARG A 219 -17.58 13.63 9.13
N GLU A 220 -16.68 12.66 9.24
CA GLU A 220 -15.68 12.35 8.22
C GLU A 220 -16.27 11.55 7.04
N GLU A 221 -17.33 10.77 7.28
CA GLU A 221 -17.98 9.93 6.28
C GLU A 221 -18.53 10.72 5.08
N PHE A 222 -19.14 11.89 5.32
CA PHE A 222 -19.76 12.72 4.27
C PHE A 222 -18.76 13.45 3.37
N SER A 223 -17.48 13.48 3.75
CA SER A 223 -16.43 14.20 3.00
C SER A 223 -15.80 13.35 1.89
N CYS A 224 -16.19 12.09 1.76
CA CYS A 224 -15.59 11.16 0.82
C CYS A 224 -16.20 11.34 -0.59
N CYS A 225 -15.38 11.61 -1.61
CA CYS A 225 -15.85 11.82 -3.00
C CYS A 225 -16.60 10.61 -3.60
N CYS A 226 -16.55 9.44 -2.96
CA CYS A 226 -17.27 8.23 -3.37
C CYS A 226 -18.69 8.13 -2.79
N ILE A 227 -19.08 8.99 -1.83
CA ILE A 227 -20.49 9.13 -1.45
C ILE A 227 -21.15 9.97 -2.55
N ASN A 228 -21.82 9.25 -3.45
CA ASN A 228 -22.57 9.81 -4.56
C ASN A 228 -23.61 10.78 -4.02
N ASN A 229 -23.34 12.08 -4.16
CA ASN A 229 -24.10 13.18 -3.60
C ASN A 229 -25.45 13.42 -4.30
N ARG A 230 -26.09 12.35 -4.80
CA ARG A 230 -27.38 12.40 -5.53
C ARG A 230 -28.56 12.72 -4.60
N ASN A 231 -28.45 12.43 -3.30
CA ASN A 231 -29.58 12.66 -2.37
C ASN A 231 -29.55 14.01 -1.64
N ILE A 232 -28.40 14.71 -1.55
CA ILE A 232 -28.36 16.03 -0.88
C ILE A 232 -28.88 17.15 -1.79
N ARG A 233 -28.94 16.93 -3.11
CA ARG A 233 -29.44 17.93 -4.07
C ARG A 233 -30.96 18.02 -4.21
N ASN A 234 -31.74 17.26 -3.44
CA ASN A 234 -33.20 17.35 -3.50
C ASN A 234 -33.82 17.46 -2.09
N PRO A 235 -33.72 18.62 -1.41
CA PRO A 235 -34.33 18.86 -0.10
C PRO A 235 -35.87 19.07 -0.17
N GLN A 236 -36.56 18.46 -1.14
CA GLN A 236 -37.98 18.68 -1.43
C GLN A 236 -38.94 17.69 -0.74
N TYR A 237 -38.49 16.91 0.25
CA TYR A 237 -39.37 16.06 1.07
C TYR A 237 -38.98 16.12 2.54
#